data_AF-A0A530GMM9-F1
#
_entry.id   AF-A0A530GMM9-F1
#
_cell.length_a   1.000
_cell.length_b   1.000
_cell.length_c   1.000
_cell.angle_alpha   90.00
_cell.angle_beta   90.00
_cell.angle_gamma   90.00
#
_symmetry.space_group_name_H-M   'P 1'
#
loop_
_entity.id
_entity.type
_entity.pdbx_description
1 polymer ?
#
loop_
_entity_poly.entity_id
_entity_poly.type
_entity_poly.pdbx_seq_one_letter_code
_entity_poly.pdbx_strand_id
1 'polypeptide(L)' 'MKALRFHAARDLRLEDIDPPAAPEPNDVIVAVSHCGICGTDIHEYLDGPIFVSTRPHPLTGASAPIVLGHEFSGRIV' A
#
# COMPACT_ATOMS: atom_id res chain seq x y z
N MET A 1 12.19 -2.59 -4.55
CA MET A 1 12.05 -1.69 -3.40
C MET A 1 11.32 -2.42 -2.28
N LYS A 2 11.67 -2.14 -1.02
CA LYS A 2 11.00 -2.74 0.13
C LYS A 2 9.59 -2.18 0.31
N ALA A 3 8.61 -3.04 0.57
CA ALA A 3 7.22 -2.65 0.85
C ALA A 3 6.56 -3.62 1.85
N LEU A 4 5.71 -3.09 2.73
CA LEU A 4 4.89 -3.90 3.64
C LEU A 4 3.55 -4.22 2.96
N ARG A 5 3.31 -5.51 2.65
CA ARG A 5 2.14 -5.96 1.92
C ARG A 5 1.18 -6.75 2.78
N PHE A 6 -0.10 -6.40 2.67
CA PHE A 6 -1.21 -7.14 3.26
C PHE A 6 -1.60 -8.32 2.39
N HIS A 7 -1.46 -9.53 2.92
CA HIS A 7 -1.92 -10.77 2.28
C HIS A 7 -3.27 -11.22 2.83
N ALA A 8 -3.42 -11.17 4.16
CA ALA A 8 -4.66 -11.49 4.88
C ALA A 8 -4.59 -10.92 6.31
N ALA A 9 -5.69 -11.03 7.07
CA ALA A 9 -5.65 -10.77 8.50
C ALA A 9 -4.52 -11.57 9.15
N ARG A 10 -3.74 -10.88 9.97
CA ARG A 10 -2.56 -11.36 10.69
C ARG A 10 -1.40 -11.81 9.80
N ASP A 11 -1.42 -11.43 8.52
CA ASP A 11 -0.40 -11.78 7.53
C ASP A 11 0.06 -10.53 6.74
N LEU A 12 0.92 -9.74 7.39
CA LEU A 12 1.69 -8.67 6.76
C LEU A 12 3.11 -9.15 6.49
N ARG A 13 3.60 -8.88 5.28
CA ARG A 13 4.94 -9.32 4.87
C ARG A 13 5.74 -8.14 4.35
N LEU A 14 6.98 -8.02 4.83
CA LEU A 14 7.95 -7.09 4.24
C LEU A 14 8.61 -7.78 3.05
N GLU A 15 8.33 -7.28 1.86
CA GLU A 15 8.76 -7.89 0.59
C GLU A 15 9.59 -6.89 -0.23
N ASP A 16 10.47 -7.40 -1.09
CA ASP A 16 11.06 -6.63 -2.18
C ASP A 16 10.17 -6.78 -3.42
N ILE A 17 9.63 -5.66 -3.90
CA ILE A 17 8.79 -5.57 -5.10
C ILE A 17 9.44 -4.69 -6.17
N ASP A 18 8.96 -4.74 -7.40
CA ASP A 18 9.41 -3.82 -8.44
C ASP A 18 9.10 -2.36 -8.06
N PRO A 19 9.99 -1.41 -8.38
CA PRO A 19 9.67 0.01 -8.24
C PRO A 19 8.47 0.38 -9.14
N PRO A 20 7.75 1.47 -8.84
CA PRO A 20 6.71 1.97 -9.74
C PRO A 20 7.30 2.26 -11.12
N ALA A 21 6.46 2.11 -12.16
CA ALA A 21 6.80 2.53 -13.50
C ALA A 21 7.07 4.04 -13.55
N ALA A 22 7.65 4.52 -14.66
CA ALA A 22 7.79 5.95 -14.88
C ALA A 22 6.43 6.65 -14.74
N PRO A 23 6.37 7.84 -14.11
CA PRO A 23 5.11 8.52 -13.88
C PRO A 23 4.49 8.98 -15.20
N GLU A 24 3.16 8.90 -15.29
CA GLU A 24 2.38 9.53 -16.36
C GLU A 24 2.41 11.07 -16.20
N PRO A 25 1.99 11.86 -17.21
CA PRO A 25 2.14 13.32 -17.19
C PRO A 25 1.57 14.07 -15.97
N ASN A 26 0.63 13.47 -15.23
CA ASN A 26 -0.01 14.08 -14.06
C ASN A 26 0.38 13.40 -12.73
N ASP A 27 1.33 12.48 -12.76
CA ASP A 27 1.78 11.74 -11.59
C ASP A 27 3.18 12.22 -11.16
N VAL A 28 3.51 11.99 -9.90
CA VAL A 28 4.87 12.16 -9.37
C VAL A 28 5.24 10.93 -8.57
N ILE A 29 6.50 10.52 -8.64
CA ILE A 29 7.04 9.50 -7.74
C ILE A 29 7.53 10.21 -6.48
N VAL A 30 7.12 9.69 -5.31
CA VAL A 30 7.56 10.19 -4.02
C VAL A 30 8.47 9.16 -3.36
N ALA A 31 9.71 9.55 -3.08
CA ALA A 31 10.56 8.80 -2.17
C ALA A 31 10.09 9.07 -0.73
N VAL A 32 9.32 8.12 -0.20
CA VAL A 32 8.72 8.18 1.15
C VAL A 32 9.81 8.25 2.22
N SER A 33 9.67 9.20 3.15
CA SER A 33 10.57 9.38 4.29
C SER A 33 9.97 8.87 5.60
N HIS A 34 8.68 9.12 5.81
CA HIS A 34 7.93 8.75 7.01
C HIS A 34 6.50 8.38 6.60
N CYS A 35 5.93 7.37 7.27
CA CYS A 35 4.53 6.97 7.15
C CYS A 35 4.00 6.66 8.55
N GLY A 36 2.84 7.24 8.89
CA GLY A 36 2.09 6.90 10.09
C GLY A 36 1.44 5.53 9.98
N ILE A 37 1.00 5.02 11.13
CA ILE A 37 0.12 3.85 11.23
C ILE A 37 -1.22 4.37 11.72
N CYS A 38 -2.24 4.29 10.88
CA CYS A 38 -3.59 4.67 11.23
C CYS A 38 -4.27 3.53 12.00
N GLY A 39 -5.32 3.85 12.77
CA GLY A 39 -6.16 2.82 13.40
C GLY A 39 -6.78 1.85 12.38
N THR A 40 -7.07 2.31 11.16
CA THR A 40 -7.59 1.48 10.07
C THR A 40 -6.57 0.44 9.58
N ASP A 41 -5.26 0.74 9.58
CA ASP A 41 -4.22 -0.23 9.25
C ASP A 41 -4.18 -1.37 10.28
N ILE A 42 -4.43 -1.04 11.56
CA ILE A 42 -4.52 -2.03 12.65
C ILE A 42 -5.76 -2.90 12.48
N HIS A 43 -6.91 -2.31 12.14
CA HIS A 43 -8.14 -3.06 11.88
C HIS A 43 -8.00 -3.98 10.67
N GLU A 44 -7.32 -3.55 9.61
CA GLU A 44 -7.00 -4.46 8.49
C GLU A 44 -6.13 -5.62 8.95
N TYR A 45 -5.07 -5.35 9.72
CA TYR A 45 -4.21 -6.41 10.23
C TYR A 45 -4.97 -7.41 11.13
N LEU A 46 -5.83 -6.94 12.03
CA LEU A 46 -6.50 -7.82 12.98
C LEU A 46 -7.69 -8.57 12.39
N ASP A 47 -8.52 -7.86 11.62
CA ASP A 47 -9.88 -8.26 11.25
C ASP A 47 -10.16 -8.15 9.74
N GLY A 48 -9.17 -7.74 8.95
CA GLY A 48 -9.28 -7.56 7.50
C GLY A 48 -9.55 -8.86 6.72
N PRO A 49 -9.93 -8.75 5.44
CA PRO A 49 -10.03 -7.53 4.65
C PRO A 49 -11.33 -6.73 4.93
N ILE A 50 -11.21 -5.43 5.25
CA ILE A 50 -12.35 -4.50 5.43
C ILE A 50 -12.44 -3.51 4.27
N PHE A 51 -11.34 -2.80 3.99
CA PHE A 51 -11.16 -1.85 2.89
C PHE A 51 -10.26 -2.42 1.79
N VAL A 52 -9.31 -3.29 2.14
CA VAL A 52 -8.50 -4.02 1.16
C VAL A 52 -9.40 -4.96 0.36
N SER A 53 -9.55 -4.68 -0.93
CA SER A 53 -10.39 -5.52 -1.79
C SER A 53 -9.72 -6.87 -2.09
N THR A 54 -10.48 -7.96 -1.98
CA THR A 54 -10.05 -9.32 -2.41
C THR A 54 -10.38 -9.61 -3.88
N ARG A 55 -11.03 -8.66 -4.55
CA ARG A 55 -11.32 -8.67 -5.99
C ARG A 55 -10.80 -7.37 -6.62
N PRO A 56 -10.54 -7.30 -7.92
CA PRO A 56 -10.09 -6.07 -8.55
C PRO A 56 -11.01 -4.88 -8.22
N HIS A 57 -10.47 -3.85 -7.60
CA HIS A 57 -11.20 -2.63 -7.28
C HIS A 57 -11.63 -1.91 -8.56
N PRO A 58 -12.87 -1.43 -8.70
CA PRO A 58 -13.42 -0.94 -9.97
C PRO A 58 -12.67 0.26 -10.58
N LEU A 59 -11.98 1.07 -9.77
CA LEU A 59 -11.24 2.23 -10.27
C LEU A 59 -9.75 1.97 -10.49
N THR A 60 -9.15 1.12 -9.66
CA THR A 60 -7.68 0.94 -9.62
C THR A 60 -7.23 -0.42 -10.13
N GLY A 61 -8.16 -1.38 -10.28
CA GLY A 61 -7.85 -2.78 -10.58
C GLY A 61 -7.13 -3.53 -9.47
N ALA A 62 -6.72 -2.85 -8.40
CA ALA A 62 -5.93 -3.42 -7.31
C ALA A 62 -6.75 -4.40 -6.46
N SER A 63 -6.08 -5.42 -5.96
CA SER A 63 -6.62 -6.38 -4.97
C SER A 63 -5.48 -6.94 -4.13
N ALA A 64 -5.80 -7.60 -3.02
CA ALA A 64 -4.79 -8.26 -2.20
C ALA A 64 -3.94 -9.25 -3.04
N PRO A 65 -2.60 -9.28 -2.86
CA PRO A 65 -1.85 -8.54 -1.86
C PRO A 65 -1.54 -7.07 -2.25
N ILE A 66 -1.71 -6.13 -1.32
CA ILE A 66 -1.53 -4.68 -1.54
C ILE A 66 -0.58 -4.05 -0.52
N VAL A 67 0.14 -3.00 -0.92
CA VAL A 67 0.98 -2.20 -0.01
C VAL A 67 0.08 -1.35 0.91
N LEU A 68 0.33 -1.37 2.22
CA LEU A 68 -0.38 -0.52 3.19
C LEU A 68 0.34 0.81 3.45
N GLY A 69 -0.37 1.76 4.07
CA GLY A 69 0.13 3.08 4.45
C GLY A 69 -0.49 4.20 3.62
N HIS A 70 -1.33 5.03 4.25
CA HIS A 70 -2.04 6.13 3.61
C HIS A 70 -1.78 7.50 4.28
N GLU A 71 -0.79 7.57 5.17
CA GLU A 71 -0.44 8.76 5.95
C GLU A 71 1.06 9.03 5.86
N PHE A 72 1.57 9.40 4.67
CA PHE A 72 3.00 9.55 4.43
C PHE A 72 3.44 10.92 3.92
N SER A 73 4.74 11.19 4.07
CA SER A 73 5.42 12.35 3.49
C SER A 73 6.82 11.98 2.98
N GLY A 74 7.30 12.72 1.99
CA GLY A 74 8.58 12.45 1.34
C GLY A 74 8.98 13.54 0.35
N ARG A 75 9.94 13.21 -0.51
CA ARG A 75 10.43 14.10 -1.58
C ARG A 75 10.04 13.56 -2.95
N ILE A 76 9.77 14.44 -3.90
CA ILE A 76 9.56 14.06 -5.30
C ILE A 76 10.90 13.57 -5.90
N VAL A 77 10.85 12.52 -6.73
CA VAL A 77 12.00 11.94 -7.45
C VAL A 77 11.68 11.64 -8.92
#